data_AF-A0A7D4Q6G1-F1
#
_entry.id   AF-A0A7D4Q6G1-F1
#
_cell.length_a   1.000
_cell.length_b   1.000
_cell.length_c   1.000
_cell.angle_alpha   90.00
_cell.angle_beta   90.00
_cell.angle_gamma   90.00
#
_symmetry.space_group_name_H-M   'P 1'
#
loop_
_entity.id
_entity.type
_entity.pdbx_description
1 polymer ?
#
loop_
_entity_poly.entity_id
_entity_poly.type
_entity_poly.pdbx_seq_one_letter_code
_entity_poly.pdbx_strand_id
1 'polypeptide(L)' 'MDLQAEKIELMKQLLETNSREVIERLKLVFGEKEHDFYDDLPLYVKESLERGLKDVENGRVRDHELVMHDIKVKYGIKD' A
#
# COMPACT_ATOMS: atom_id res chain seq x y z
N MET A 1 -6.40 -23.15 30.45
CA MET A 1 -7.22 -22.70 29.31
C MET A 1 -7.12 -23.77 28.25
N ASP A 2 -8.25 -24.27 27.77
CA ASP A 2 -8.26 -25.25 26.68
C ASP A 2 -8.29 -24.50 25.36
N LEU A 3 -7.17 -24.54 24.65
CA LEU A 3 -7.00 -23.86 23.36
C LEU A 3 -8.01 -24.34 22.31
N GLN A 4 -8.50 -25.58 22.41
CA GLN A 4 -9.53 -26.10 21.50
C GLN A 4 -10.89 -25.46 21.79
N ALA A 5 -11.25 -25.35 23.08
CA ALA A 5 -12.47 -24.66 23.50
C ALA A 5 -12.46 -23.18 23.06
N GLU A 6 -11.31 -22.51 23.18
CA GLU A 6 -11.14 -21.11 22.81
C GLU A 6 -11.27 -20.89 21.28
N LYS A 7 -10.74 -21.80 20.46
CA LYS A 7 -10.93 -21.77 18.99
C LYS A 7 -12.40 -21.93 18.60
N ILE A 8 -13.13 -22.83 19.27
CA ILE A 8 -14.55 -23.07 19.00
C ILE A 8 -15.37 -21.81 19.32
N GLU A 9 -15.09 -21.16 20.43
CA GLU A 9 -15.76 -19.91 20.83
C GLU A 9 -15.54 -18.79 19.81
N LEU A 10 -14.29 -18.61 19.33
CA LEU A 10 -13.99 -17.62 18.29
C LEU A 10 -14.71 -17.90 16.97
N MET A 11 -14.82 -19.17 16.55
CA MET A 11 -15.60 -19.54 15.36
C MET A 11 -17.08 -19.22 15.53
N LYS A 12 -17.66 -19.47 16.70
CA LYS A 12 -19.06 -19.14 16.98
C LYS A 12 -19.30 -17.64 16.88
N GLN A 13 -18.45 -16.83 17.51
CA GLN A 13 -18.54 -15.37 17.45
C GLN A 13 -18.40 -14.84 16.02
N LEU A 14 -17.56 -15.48 15.20
CA LEU A 14 -17.41 -15.14 13.79
C LEU A 14 -18.64 -15.49 12.94
N LEU A 15 -19.35 -16.58 13.25
CA LEU A 15 -20.58 -16.96 12.56
C LEU A 15 -21.77 -16.06 12.95
N GLU A 16 -21.78 -15.54 14.17
CA GLU A 16 -22.86 -14.70 14.71
C GLU A 16 -22.69 -13.20 14.39
N THR A 17 -21.46 -12.75 14.12
CA THR A 17 -21.20 -11.33 13.85
C THR A 17 -21.66 -10.89 12.46
N ASN A 18 -22.35 -9.75 12.42
CA ASN A 18 -22.70 -9.05 11.17
C ASN A 18 -21.80 -7.82 10.92
N SER A 19 -20.81 -7.58 11.78
CA SER A 19 -19.92 -6.42 11.64
C SER A 19 -18.87 -6.69 10.58
N ARG A 20 -18.98 -5.98 9.45
CA ARG A 20 -18.02 -6.04 8.35
C ARG A 20 -16.60 -5.68 8.81
N GLU A 21 -16.48 -4.67 9.66
CA GLU A 21 -15.19 -4.20 10.21
C GLU A 21 -14.48 -5.30 11.02
N VAL A 22 -15.24 -6.06 11.83
CA VAL A 22 -14.69 -7.16 12.63
C VAL A 22 -14.17 -8.28 11.74
N ILE A 23 -14.92 -8.63 10.69
CA ILE A 23 -14.51 -9.67 9.73
C ILE A 23 -13.26 -9.24 8.96
N GLU A 24 -13.17 -7.98 8.53
CA GLU A 24 -12.02 -7.45 7.80
C GLU A 24 -10.75 -7.43 8.65
N ARG A 25 -10.84 -6.98 9.90
CA ARG A 25 -9.69 -7.01 10.81
C ARG A 25 -9.25 -8.43 11.13
N LEU A 26 -10.18 -9.38 11.29
CA LEU A 26 -9.86 -10.77 11.56
C LEU A 26 -9.17 -11.45 10.36
N LYS A 27 -9.56 -11.07 9.13
CA LYS A 27 -8.84 -11.50 7.91
C LYS A 27 -7.39 -11.02 7.89
N LEU A 28 -7.08 -9.84 8.44
CA LEU A 28 -5.69 -9.37 8.55
C LEU A 28 -4.89 -10.17 9.58
N VAL A 29 -5.55 -10.69 10.63
CA VAL A 29 -4.92 -11.51 11.67
C VAL A 29 -4.63 -12.93 11.16
N PHE A 30 -5.51 -13.51 10.34
CA PHE A 30 -5.34 -14.86 9.77
C PHE A 30 -4.71 -14.89 8.38
N GLY A 31 -4.71 -13.77 7.67
CA GLY A 31 -3.98 -13.62 6.42
C GLY A 31 -2.49 -13.82 6.71
N GLU A 32 -1.88 -14.78 6.01
CA GLU A 32 -0.43 -14.92 5.96
C GLU A 32 0.19 -13.53 5.74
N LYS A 33 1.35 -13.30 6.35
CA LYS A 33 2.12 -12.11 6.00
C LYS A 33 2.31 -12.05 4.48
N GLU A 34 1.73 -10.98 3.93
CA GLU A 34 2.31 -10.11 2.91
C GLU A 34 2.54 -10.75 1.55
N HIS A 35 1.48 -10.77 0.72
CA HIS A 35 1.71 -10.31 -0.64
C HIS A 35 1.87 -8.79 -0.57
N ASP A 36 3.11 -8.31 -0.54
CA ASP A 36 3.35 -6.89 -0.77
C ASP A 36 2.96 -6.62 -2.22
N PHE A 37 2.17 -5.59 -2.49
CA PHE A 37 1.87 -5.20 -3.87
C PHE A 37 3.16 -4.86 -4.64
N TYR A 38 4.24 -4.52 -3.91
CA TYR A 38 5.58 -4.40 -4.47
C TYR A 38 5.98 -5.66 -5.23
N ASP A 39 5.65 -6.85 -4.73
CA ASP A 39 6.03 -8.11 -5.36
C ASP A 39 5.39 -8.29 -6.75
N ASP A 40 4.18 -7.75 -6.96
CA ASP A 40 3.44 -7.77 -8.23
C ASP A 40 3.94 -6.76 -9.27
N LEU A 41 4.76 -5.78 -8.88
CA LEU A 41 5.19 -4.75 -9.81
C LEU A 41 6.13 -5.34 -10.88
N PRO A 42 5.94 -5.00 -12.17
CA PRO A 42 6.90 -5.35 -13.21
C PRO A 42 8.31 -4.84 -12.88
N LEU A 43 9.35 -5.57 -13.30
CA LEU A 43 10.74 -5.23 -13.00
C LEU A 43 11.09 -3.77 -13.35
N TYR A 44 10.64 -3.28 -14.51
CA TYR A 44 10.92 -1.90 -14.93
C TYR A 44 10.33 -0.84 -13.97
N VAL A 45 9.21 -1.16 -13.31
CA VAL A 45 8.58 -0.27 -12.31
C VAL A 45 9.42 -0.27 -11.05
N LYS A 46 9.85 -1.45 -10.58
CA LYS A 46 10.75 -1.58 -9.41
C LYS A 46 12.05 -0.81 -9.62
N GLU A 47 12.69 -0.98 -10.78
CA GLU A 47 13.90 -0.22 -11.14
C GLU A 47 13.66 1.29 -11.20
N SER A 48 12.48 1.73 -11.66
CA SER A 48 12.12 3.15 -11.66
C SER A 48 11.94 3.71 -10.27
N LEU A 49 11.36 2.94 -9.35
CA LEU A 49 11.23 3.32 -7.94
C LEU A 49 12.60 3.42 -7.26
N GLU A 50 13.49 2.44 -7.46
CA GLU A 50 14.85 2.47 -6.93
C GLU A 50 15.65 3.69 -7.44
N ARG A 51 15.51 4.03 -8.73
CA ARG A 51 16.13 5.25 -9.28
C ARG A 51 15.57 6.51 -8.61
N GLY A 52 14.24 6.60 -8.45
CA GLY A 52 13.59 7.73 -7.80
C GLY A 52 14.05 7.92 -6.34
N LEU A 53 14.17 6.83 -5.58
CA LEU A 53 14.69 6.87 -4.21
C LEU A 53 16.14 7.39 -4.18
N LYS A 54 17.00 6.89 -5.06
CA LYS A 54 18.38 7.40 -5.21
C LYS A 54 18.41 8.87 -5.63
N ASP A 55 17.49 9.31 -6.48
CA ASP A 55 17.40 10.72 -6.89
C ASP A 55 17.05 11.61 -5.69
N VAL A 56 16.13 11.17 -4.81
CA VAL A 56 15.81 11.86 -3.56
C VAL A 56 17.02 11.93 -2.63
N GLU A 57 17.70 10.81 -2.38
CA GLU A 57 18.88 10.75 -1.51
C GLU A 57 20.01 11.66 -2.00
N ASN A 58 20.21 11.73 -3.32
CA ASN A 58 21.23 12.56 -3.93
C ASN A 58 20.80 14.02 -4.15
N GLY A 59 19.61 14.41 -3.68
CA GLY A 59 19.06 15.76 -3.87
C GLY A 59 18.74 16.11 -5.32
N ARG A 60 18.65 15.12 -6.22
CA ARG A 60 18.21 15.26 -7.62
C ARG A 60 16.68 15.35 -7.71
N VAL A 61 16.10 16.23 -6.90
CA VAL A 61 14.67 16.50 -6.84
C VAL A 61 14.40 17.94 -7.22
N ARG A 62 13.21 18.19 -7.75
CA ARG A 62 12.72 19.54 -8.03
C ARG A 62 11.33 19.68 -7.45
N ASP A 63 11.01 20.89 -7.01
CA ASP A 63 9.68 21.22 -6.55
C ASP A 63 8.64 21.01 -7.67
N HIS A 64 7.50 20.41 -7.31
CA HIS A 64 6.47 20.04 -8.26
C HIS A 64 5.88 21.27 -8.98
N GLU A 65 5.58 22.34 -8.24
CA GLU A 65 4.99 23.54 -8.79
C GLU A 65 5.94 24.21 -9.78
N LEU A 66 7.25 24.23 -9.46
CA LEU A 66 8.27 24.75 -10.38
C LEU A 66 8.38 23.92 -11.65
N VAL A 67 8.36 22.58 -11.56
CA VAL A 67 8.39 21.71 -12.75
C VAL A 67 7.16 21.92 -13.62
N MET A 68 5.98 21.98 -13.02
CA MET A 68 4.73 22.18 -13.76
C MET A 68 4.67 23.55 -14.40
N HIS A 69 5.14 24.60 -13.70
CA HIS A 69 5.28 25.93 -14.27
C HIS A 69 6.21 25.93 -15.49
N ASP A 70 7.41 25.36 -15.37
CA ASP A 70 8.38 25.29 -16.46
C ASP A 70 7.82 24.58 -17.69
N ILE A 71 7.09 23.48 -17.49
CA ILE A 71 6.45 22.71 -18.57
C ILE A 71 5.36 23.53 -19.25
N LYS A 72 4.50 24.20 -18.48
CA LYS A 72 3.45 25.08 -19.02
C LYS A 72 4.06 26.20 -19.85
N VAL A 73 5.09 26.87 -19.35
CA VAL A 73 5.80 27.94 -20.06
C VAL A 73 6.46 27.40 -21.32
N LYS A 74 7.19 26.28 -21.25
CA LYS A 74 7.93 25.71 -22.36
C LYS A 74 7.04 25.29 -23.53
N TYR A 75 5.85 24.75 -23.24
CA TYR A 75 4.94 24.22 -24.25
C TYR A 75 3.71 25.09 -24.49
N GLY A 76 3.61 26.26 -23.85
CA GLY A 76 2.49 27.19 -24.01
C GLY A 76 1.14 26.64 -23.55
N ILE A 77 1.13 25.75 -22.54
CA ILE A 77 -0.09 25.15 -22.01
C ILE A 77 -0.76 26.19 -21.10
N LYS A 78 -1.98 26.62 -21.47
CA LYS A 78 -2.82 27.50 -20.65
C LYS A 78 -3.64 26.68 -19.66
N ASP A 79 -3.98 27.28 -18.53
CA ASP A 79 -4.83 26.68 -17.49
C ASP A 79 -6.24 26.32 -18.01
#